data_AF-A0A7Z2VA94-F1
#
_entry.id   AF-A0A7Z2VA94-F1
#
_cell.length_a   1.000
_cell.length_b   1.000
_cell.length_c   1.000
_cell.angle_alpha   90.00
_cell.angle_beta   90.00
_cell.angle_gamma   90.00
#
_symmetry.space_group_name_H-M   'P 1'
#
loop_
_entity.id
_entity.type
_entity.pdbx_description
1 polymer ?
#
loop_
_entity_poly.entity_id
_entity_poly.type
_entity_poly.pdbx_seq_one_letter_code
_entity_poly.pdbx_strand_id
1 'polypeptide(L)' 'MTPDIDAQLKHLEEQLPEIRSRHPDDFWEVFHAHAEKITDAAQSQEQAAQIVKRIDEILAANQLGPADPGA' A
#
# COMPACT_ATOMS: atom_id res chain seq x y z
N MET A 1 5.83 11.46 -9.76
CA MET A 1 4.64 11.01 -9.03
C MET A 1 3.57 12.08 -9.06
N THR A 2 2.30 11.73 -9.28
CA THR A 2 1.17 12.68 -9.29
C THR A 2 0.69 12.96 -7.87
N PRO A 3 0.17 14.18 -7.58
CA PRO A 3 -0.34 14.53 -6.25
C PRO A 3 -1.52 13.68 -5.81
N ASP A 4 -2.28 13.14 -6.77
CA ASP A 4 -3.39 12.22 -6.52
C ASP A 4 -2.90 10.89 -5.91
N ILE A 5 -1.87 10.28 -6.50
CA ILE A 5 -1.31 9.01 -6.00
C ILE A 5 -0.64 9.20 -4.65
N ASP A 6 0.04 10.33 -4.42
CA ASP A 6 0.63 10.62 -3.11
C ASP A 6 -0.45 10.75 -2.02
N ALA A 7 -1.58 11.39 -2.33
CA ALA A 7 -2.73 11.45 -1.43
C ALA A 7 -3.34 10.06 -1.16
N GLN A 8 -3.47 9.21 -2.19
CA GLN A 8 -3.97 7.84 -2.02
C GLN A 8 -3.03 6.98 -1.15
N LEU A 9 -1.71 7.12 -1.30
CA LEU A 9 -0.72 6.42 -0.46
C LEU A 9 -0.75 6.90 0.98
N LYS A 10 -0.87 8.21 1.19
CA LYS A 10 -1.04 8.76 2.53
C LYS A 10 -2.31 8.23 3.20
N HIS A 11 -3.40 8.17 2.45
CA HIS A 11 -4.66 7.59 2.92
C HIS A 11 -4.52 6.11 3.27
N LEU A 12 -3.76 5.34 2.48
CA LEU A 12 -3.43 3.95 2.80
C LEU A 12 -2.66 3.83 4.12
N GLU A 13 -1.63 4.66 4.33
CA GLU A 13 -0.87 4.73 5.58
C GLU A 13 -1.77 5.04 6.79
N GLU A 14 -2.68 6.01 6.66
CA GLU A 14 -3.60 6.39 7.74
C GLU A 14 -4.63 5.30 8.05
N GLN A 15 -5.04 4.50 7.05
CA GLN A 15 -5.99 3.40 7.23
C GLN A 15 -5.38 2.10 7.73
N LEU A 16 -4.07 1.89 7.57
CA LEU A 16 -3.37 0.69 8.04
C LEU A 16 -3.72 0.23 9.47
N PRO A 17 -3.67 1.09 10.51
CA PRO A 17 -4.02 0.68 11.86
C PRO A 17 -5.50 0.29 11.99
N GLU A 18 -6.40 0.94 11.26
CA GLU A 18 -7.83 0.57 11.25
C GLU A 18 -8.05 -0.77 10.55
N ILE A 19 -7.43 -1.00 9.39
CA ILE A 19 -7.50 -2.26 8.64
C ILE A 19 -6.98 -3.39 9.52
N ARG A 20 -5.83 -3.21 10.16
CA ARG A 20 -5.24 -4.22 11.06
C ARG A 20 -6.13 -4.51 12.28
N SER A 21 -6.86 -3.51 12.77
CA SER A 21 -7.77 -3.70 13.91
C SER A 21 -9.09 -4.37 13.51
N ARG A 22 -9.60 -4.11 12.31
CA ARG A 22 -10.88 -4.67 11.81
C ARG A 22 -10.72 -6.03 11.13
N HIS A 23 -9.63 -6.20 10.41
CA HIS A 23 -9.32 -7.35 9.57
C HIS A 23 -7.92 -7.88 9.92
N PRO A 24 -7.71 -8.49 11.09
CA PRO A 24 -6.40 -9.03 11.44
C PRO A 24 -6.01 -10.22 10.54
N ASP A 25 -6.96 -11.11 10.24
CA ASP A 25 -6.76 -12.28 9.38
C ASP A 25 -6.72 -11.91 7.88
N ASP A 26 -7.61 -11.01 7.43
CA ASP A 26 -7.69 -10.56 6.03
C ASP A 26 -6.86 -9.31 5.74
N PHE A 27 -5.99 -8.90 6.68
CA PHE A 27 -5.22 -7.65 6.60
C PHE A 27 -4.50 -7.50 5.26
N TRP A 28 -3.78 -8.54 4.85
CA TRP A 28 -2.98 -8.54 3.63
C TRP A 28 -3.85 -8.51 2.37
N GLU A 29 -5.01 -9.15 2.38
CA GLU A 29 -5.94 -9.13 1.24
C GLU A 29 -6.50 -7.72 1.02
N VAL A 30 -6.98 -7.08 2.10
CA VAL A 30 -7.51 -5.71 2.04
C VAL A 30 -6.42 -4.71 1.67
N PHE A 31 -5.23 -4.85 2.26
CA PHE A 31 -4.08 -4.01 1.95
C PHE A 31 -3.64 -4.16 0.49
N HIS A 32 -3.49 -5.40 -0.01
CA HIS A 32 -3.15 -5.66 -1.41
C HIS A 32 -4.19 -5.11 -2.37
N ALA A 33 -5.48 -5.25 -2.08
CA ALA A 33 -6.54 -4.68 -2.91
C ALA A 33 -6.47 -3.14 -3.02
N HIS A 34 -6.03 -2.46 -1.96
CA HIS A 34 -5.82 -1.01 -1.99
C HIS A 34 -4.52 -0.65 -2.71
N ALA A 35 -3.42 -1.33 -2.40
CA ALA A 35 -2.12 -1.16 -3.05
C ALA A 35 -2.19 -1.39 -4.57
N GLU A 36 -2.91 -2.41 -5.01
CA GLU A 36 -3.15 -2.75 -6.42
C GLU A 36 -3.88 -1.61 -7.14
N LYS A 37 -4.97 -1.09 -6.57
CA LYS A 37 -5.70 0.05 -7.15
C LYS A 37 -4.84 1.28 -7.36
N ILE A 38 -3.97 1.59 -6.38
CA ILE A 38 -3.06 2.73 -6.46
C ILE A 38 -2.00 2.49 -7.55
N THR A 39 -1.50 1.27 -7.65
CA THR A 39 -0.49 0.89 -8.64
C THR A 39 -1.07 0.82 -10.06
N ASP A 40 -2.32 0.40 -10.23
CA ASP A 40 -3.05 0.41 -11.51
C ASP A 40 -3.29 1.83 -12.04
N ALA A 41 -3.45 2.80 -11.14
CA ALA A 41 -3.52 4.22 -11.49
C ALA A 41 -2.18 4.78 -12.01
N ALA A 42 -1.08 4.01 -11.96
CA ALA A 42 0.20 4.42 -12.52
C ALA A 42 0.12 4.55 -14.04
N GLN A 43 0.55 5.70 -14.55
CA GLN A 43 0.54 5.98 -15.99
C GLN A 43 1.81 5.47 -16.70
N SER A 44 2.81 5.03 -15.92
CA SER A 44 4.12 4.59 -16.39
C SER A 44 4.71 3.54 -15.47
N GLN A 45 5.54 2.66 -16.01
CA GLN A 45 6.27 1.65 -15.23
C GLN A 45 7.17 2.27 -14.15
N GLU A 46 7.81 3.41 -14.44
CA GLU A 46 8.60 4.14 -13.44
C GLU A 46 7.74 4.65 -12.27
N GLN A 47 6.52 5.10 -12.57
CA GLN A 47 5.58 5.55 -11.56
C GLN A 47 5.07 4.37 -10.71
N ALA A 48 4.77 3.23 -11.33
CA ALA A 48 4.42 2.00 -10.63
C ALA A 48 5.55 1.56 -9.67
N ALA A 49 6.81 1.61 -10.12
CA ALA A 49 7.95 1.29 -9.27
C ALA A 49 8.09 2.26 -8.08
N GLN A 50 7.85 3.56 -8.28
CA GLN A 50 7.84 4.55 -7.20
C GLN A 50 6.70 4.29 -6.19
N ILE A 51 5.51 3.90 -6.67
CA ILE A 51 4.37 3.54 -5.83
C ILE A 51 4.70 2.32 -4.98
N VAL A 52 5.15 1.24 -5.60
CA VAL A 52 5.53 0.00 -4.89
C VAL A 52 6.58 0.29 -3.83
N LYS A 53 7.60 1.11 -4.15
CA LYS A 53 8.61 1.52 -3.17
C LYS A 53 7.99 2.27 -1.98
N ARG A 54 7.07 3.20 -2.23
CA ARG A 54 6.41 3.95 -1.14
C ARG A 54 5.54 3.05 -0.26
N ILE A 55 4.85 2.08 -0.87
CA ILE A 55 4.05 1.08 -0.16
C ILE A 55 4.96 0.24 0.76
N ASP A 56 6.13 -0.18 0.29
CA ASP A 56 7.13 -0.91 1.09
C ASP A 56 7.65 -0.05 2.27
N GLU A 57 7.93 1.23 2.02
CA GLU A 57 8.33 2.18 3.08
C GLU A 57 7.23 2.36 4.15
N ILE A 58 5.96 2.44 3.73
CA ILE A 58 4.80 2.54 4.62
C ILE A 58 4.69 1.29 5.50
N LEU A 59 4.85 0.09 4.93
CA LEU A 59 4.83 -1.17 5.68
C LEU A 59 5.95 -1.20 6.71
N ALA A 60 7.17 -0.92 6.28
CA ALA A 60 8.35 -0.89 7.14
C ALA A 60 8.19 0.10 8.30
N ALA A 61 7.64 1.30 8.04
CA ALA A 61 7.37 2.31 9.06
C ALA A 61 6.33 1.86 10.10
N ASN A 62 5.37 1.04 9.68
CA ASN A 62 4.32 0.47 10.55
C ASN A 62 4.71 -0.86 11.20
N GLN A 63 5.99 -1.27 11.09
CA GLN A 63 6.50 -2.57 11.54
C GLN A 63 5.73 -3.76 10.96
N LEU A 64 5.11 -3.54 9.82
CA LEU A 64 4.58 -4.60 8.98
C LEU A 64 5.77 -5.03 8.12
N GLY A 65 6.13 -6.31 8.15
CA GLY A 65 7.23 -6.82 7.35
C GLY A 65 7.02 -6.54 5.86
N PRO A 66 7.98 -6.93 4.98
CA PRO A 66 7.72 -6.88 3.54
C PRO A 66 6.38 -7.56 3.26
N ALA A 67 5.56 -6.96 2.39
CA ALA A 67 4.26 -7.50 2.03
C ALA A 67 4.40 -8.99 1.77
N ASP A 68 3.65 -9.79 2.53
CA ASP A 68 3.95 -11.21 2.76
C ASP A 68 4.35 -11.93 1.45
N PRO A 69 5.54 -12.53 1.36
CA PRO A 69 5.98 -13.22 0.15
C PRO A 69 5.26 -14.56 -0.10
N GLY A 70 4.24 -14.90 0.68
CA GLY A 70 3.40 -16.08 0.51
C GLY A 70 2.24 -15.86 -0.46
N ALA A 71 2.50 -16.02 -1.76
CA ALA A 71 1.47 -16.35 -2.77
C ALA A 71 1.91 -17.60 -3.55
#